data_AF-A0AAW9IV36-F1
#
_entry.id   AF-A0AAW9IV36-F1
#
_cell.length_a   1.000
_cell.length_b   1.000
_cell.length_c   1.000
_cell.angle_alpha   90.00
_cell.angle_beta   90.00
_cell.angle_gamma   90.00
#
_symmetry.space_group_name_H-M   'P 1'
#
loop_
_entity.id
_entity.type
_entity.pdbx_description
1 polymer ?
#
loop_
_entity_poly.entity_id
_entity_poly.type
_entity_poly.pdbx_seq_one_letter_code
_entity_poly.pdbx_strand_id
1 'polypeptide(L)'
;MVLSTNPAVRLYEILSEAKEFCSKSSSKQSRFRTVESVLAQVFDLDINDDEKIFKSIIQIVEMIENIKKLTNKIESDSKDGLVKTLRNFEKKIMAIGLDDDKHKLDYIIRKEILISISGLGLALD
;
A
#
# COMPACT_ATOMS: atom_id res chain seq x y z
N MET A 1 15.48 -8.79 -4.80
CA MET A 1 14.07 -9.20 -4.90
C MET A 1 13.65 -9.02 -6.36
N VAL A 2 13.24 -10.09 -7.05
CA VAL A 2 12.74 -9.96 -8.43
C VAL A 2 11.30 -9.47 -8.30
N LEU A 3 11.11 -8.17 -8.50
CA LEU A 3 9.79 -7.54 -8.46
C LEU A 3 9.00 -8.01 -9.69
N SER A 4 7.78 -8.50 -9.48
CA SER A 4 6.84 -8.83 -10.55
C SER A 4 6.64 -7.64 -11.51
N THR A 5 6.49 -7.91 -12.81
CA THR A 5 6.13 -6.91 -13.82
C THR A 5 4.68 -6.42 -13.69
N ASN A 6 3.83 -7.15 -12.96
CA ASN A 6 2.44 -6.81 -12.76
C ASN A 6 2.30 -5.78 -11.61
N PRO A 7 1.74 -4.58 -11.87
CA PRO A 7 1.62 -3.52 -10.86
C PRO A 7 0.75 -3.92 -9.67
N ALA A 8 -0.23 -4.82 -9.84
CA ALA A 8 -1.06 -5.31 -8.73
C ALA A 8 -0.28 -6.26 -7.82
N VAL A 9 0.53 -7.16 -8.37
CA VAL A 9 1.38 -8.08 -7.60
C VAL A 9 2.44 -7.29 -6.83
N ARG A 10 3.09 -6.33 -7.49
CA ARG A 10 4.09 -5.47 -6.85
C ARG A 10 3.50 -4.64 -5.72
N LEU A 11 2.32 -4.05 -5.92
CA LEU A 11 1.62 -3.33 -4.85
C LEU A 11 1.24 -4.28 -3.69
N TYR A 12 0.83 -5.51 -3.99
CA TYR A 12 0.51 -6.51 -2.97
C TYR A 12 1.72 -6.86 -2.10
N GLU A 13 2.90 -7.09 -2.71
CA GLU A 13 4.14 -7.42 -1.99
C GLU A 13 4.52 -6.33 -1.00
N ILE A 14 4.63 -5.08 -1.47
CA ILE A 14 4.97 -3.89 -0.67
C ILE A 14 4.02 -3.76 0.53
N LEU A 15 2.72 -3.92 0.30
CA LEU A 15 1.72 -3.77 1.36
C LEU A 15 1.70 -4.95 2.33
N SER A 16 1.99 -6.16 1.85
CA SER A 16 2.05 -7.35 2.70
C SER A 16 3.22 -7.27 3.67
N GLU A 17 4.39 -6.83 3.18
CA GLU A 17 5.56 -6.57 4.02
C GLU A 17 5.27 -5.47 5.06
N ALA A 18 4.70 -4.35 4.62
CA ALA A 18 4.30 -3.25 5.52
C ALA A 18 3.36 -3.73 6.64
N LYS A 19 2.37 -4.57 6.32
CA LYS A 19 1.44 -5.14 7.30
C LYS A 19 2.15 -6.10 8.25
N GLU A 20 3.04 -6.94 7.74
CA GLU A 20 3.82 -7.88 8.55
C GLU A 20 4.70 -7.15 9.56
N PHE A 21 5.35 -6.04 9.14
CA PHE A 21 6.10 -5.16 10.04
C PHE A 21 5.23 -4.54 11.13
N CYS A 22 4.04 -4.02 10.78
CA CYS A 22 3.11 -3.48 11.76
C CYS A 22 2.64 -4.57 12.76
N SER A 23 2.38 -5.78 12.26
CA SER A 23 1.89 -6.90 13.08
C SER A 23 2.95 -7.40 14.08
N LYS A 24 4.21 -7.53 13.62
CA LYS A 24 5.34 -7.99 14.45
C LYS A 24 5.79 -6.98 15.50
N SER A 25 5.65 -5.68 15.23
CA SER A 25 6.07 -4.61 16.14
C SER A 25 5.08 -4.30 17.27
N SER A 26 3.88 -4.89 17.24
CA SER A 26 2.82 -4.69 18.26
C SER A 26 3.20 -5.10 19.69
N SER A 27 4.25 -5.92 19.89
CA SER A 27 4.67 -6.39 21.23
C SER A 27 6.01 -5.85 21.73
N LYS A 28 6.83 -5.20 20.88
CA LYS A 28 8.16 -4.69 21.30
C LYS A 28 8.49 -3.36 20.60
N GLN A 29 8.70 -2.33 21.42
CA GLN A 29 9.27 -1.03 21.09
C GLN A 29 8.46 -0.13 20.14
N SER A 30 7.73 0.80 20.76
CA SER A 30 7.79 2.27 20.68
C SER A 30 8.60 3.00 19.56
N ARG A 31 9.42 2.39 18.70
CA ARG A 31 10.26 3.08 17.72
C ARG A 31 9.67 3.12 16.29
N PHE A 32 8.64 2.31 16.01
CA PHE A 32 7.95 2.32 14.71
C PHE A 32 6.58 2.94 14.91
N ARG A 33 6.54 4.27 14.89
CA ARG A 33 5.36 5.04 15.32
C ARG A 33 4.64 5.74 14.18
N THR A 34 5.18 5.76 12.97
CA THR A 34 4.56 6.49 11.86
C THR A 34 4.57 5.68 10.58
N VAL A 35 3.69 6.04 9.65
CA VAL A 35 3.64 5.38 8.34
C VAL A 35 4.93 5.64 7.56
N GLU A 36 5.57 6.82 7.71
CA GLU A 36 6.89 7.05 7.13
C GLU A 36 7.89 6.02 7.63
N SER A 37 7.88 5.67 8.93
CA SER A 37 8.81 4.67 9.48
C SER A 37 8.65 3.27 8.88
N VAL A 38 7.42 2.92 8.47
CA VAL A 38 7.15 1.62 7.85
C VAL A 38 7.50 1.65 6.37
N LEU A 39 7.15 2.73 5.66
CA LEU A 39 7.54 2.91 4.26
C LEU A 39 9.07 2.98 4.12
N ALA A 40 9.74 3.71 5.00
CA ALA A 40 11.20 3.78 5.07
C ALA A 40 11.81 2.37 5.14
N GLN A 41 11.30 1.49 5.99
CA GLN A 41 11.83 0.14 6.10
C GLN A 41 11.49 -0.76 4.91
N VAL A 42 10.25 -0.72 4.41
CA VAL A 42 9.83 -1.54 3.27
C VAL A 42 10.62 -1.18 2.00
N PHE A 43 10.95 0.09 1.83
CA PHE A 43 11.74 0.56 0.70
C PHE A 43 13.23 0.71 0.99
N ASP A 44 13.70 0.33 2.18
CA ASP A 44 15.10 0.49 2.64
C ASP A 44 15.64 1.93 2.44
N LEU A 45 14.90 2.90 2.97
CA LEU A 45 15.18 4.34 2.90
C LEU A 45 15.49 4.90 4.28
N ASP A 46 16.21 6.02 4.31
CA ASP A 46 16.34 6.83 5.52
C ASP A 46 14.99 7.48 5.85
N ILE A 47 14.50 7.24 7.06
CA ILE A 47 13.25 7.82 7.57
C ILE A 47 13.28 9.35 7.65
N ASN A 48 14.47 9.95 7.80
CA ASN A 48 14.62 11.41 7.86
C ASN A 48 14.74 12.06 6.48
N ASP A 49 14.72 11.25 5.41
CA ASP A 49 14.75 11.72 4.02
C ASP A 49 13.31 11.84 3.50
N ASP A 50 12.65 12.93 3.89
CA ASP A 50 11.26 13.23 3.54
C ASP A 50 11.02 13.19 2.03
N GLU A 51 12.01 13.58 1.22
CA GLU A 51 11.92 13.54 -0.23
C GLU A 51 11.81 12.11 -0.76
N LYS A 52 12.61 11.18 -0.24
CA LYS A 52 12.54 9.76 -0.64
C LYS A 52 11.26 9.09 -0.15
N ILE A 53 10.78 9.43 1.04
CA ILE A 53 9.50 8.94 1.56
C ILE A 53 8.36 9.44 0.67
N PHE A 54 8.35 10.73 0.34
CA PHE A 54 7.36 11.32 -0.55
C PHE A 54 7.39 10.67 -1.94
N LYS A 55 8.57 10.47 -2.53
CA LYS A 55 8.70 9.76 -3.82
C LYS A 55 8.15 8.34 -3.76
N SER A 56 8.32 7.64 -2.63
CA SER A 56 7.78 6.28 -2.45
C SER A 56 6.25 6.27 -2.35
N ILE A 57 5.68 7.26 -1.67
CA ILE A 57 4.23 7.48 -1.64
C ILE A 57 3.69 7.73 -3.05
N ILE A 58 4.35 8.59 -3.84
CA ILE A 58 3.97 8.85 -5.23
C ILE A 58 4.03 7.59 -6.08
N GLN A 59 5.09 6.77 -5.96
CA GLN A 59 5.19 5.50 -6.68
C GLN A 59 4.03 4.55 -6.36
N ILE A 60 3.60 4.47 -5.09
CA ILE A 60 2.44 3.66 -4.69
C ILE A 60 1.15 4.19 -5.36
N VAL A 61 0.96 5.51 -5.36
CA VAL A 61 -0.20 6.16 -6.01
C VAL A 61 -0.23 5.87 -7.51
N GLU A 62 0.91 5.95 -8.19
CA GLU A 62 1.04 5.62 -9.61
C GLU A 62 0.70 4.15 -9.90
N MET A 63 1.13 3.22 -9.04
CA MET A 63 0.75 1.80 -9.15
C MET A 63 -0.77 1.62 -8.99
N ILE A 64 -1.40 2.29 -8.04
CA ILE A 64 -2.86 2.26 -7.84
C ILE A 64 -3.61 2.76 -9.09
N GLU A 65 -3.17 3.87 -9.67
CA GLU A 65 -3.77 4.42 -10.90
C GLU A 65 -3.63 3.48 -12.09
N ASN A 66 -2.46 2.85 -12.23
CA ASN A 66 -2.24 1.84 -13.27
C ASN A 66 -3.15 0.62 -13.08
N ILE A 67 -3.33 0.15 -11.85
CA ILE A 67 -4.27 -0.93 -11.53
C ILE A 67 -5.69 -0.54 -11.92
N LYS A 68 -6.19 0.65 -11.53
CA LYS A 68 -7.55 1.11 -11.90
C LYS A 68 -7.75 1.11 -13.43
N LYS A 69 -6.75 1.56 -14.19
CA LYS A 69 -6.79 1.53 -15.67
C LYS A 69 -6.85 0.10 -16.21
N LEU A 70 -6.12 -0.84 -15.61
CA LEU A 70 -6.16 -2.25 -15.99
C LEU A 70 -7.50 -2.91 -15.60
N THR A 71 -8.02 -2.63 -14.39
CA THR A 71 -9.33 -3.11 -13.93
C THR A 71 -10.46 -2.61 -14.83
N ASN A 72 -10.32 -1.44 -15.45
CA ASN A 72 -11.31 -0.95 -16.41
C ASN A 72 -11.49 -1.87 -17.63
N LYS A 73 -10.50 -2.70 -17.96
CA LYS A 73 -10.54 -3.67 -19.05
C LYS A 73 -11.16 -5.01 -18.66
N ILE A 74 -11.49 -5.20 -17.37
CA ILE A 74 -12.12 -6.42 -16.86
C ILE A 74 -13.64 -6.21 -16.82
N GLU A 75 -14.39 -7.11 -17.45
CA GLU A 75 -15.86 -7.18 -17.35
C GLU A 75 -16.24 -7.97 -16.09
N SER A 76 -16.36 -7.26 -14.96
CA SER A 76 -16.75 -7.85 -13.68
C SER A 76 -17.59 -6.88 -12.86
N ASP A 77 -18.66 -7.38 -12.25
CA ASP A 77 -19.50 -6.64 -11.30
C ASP A 77 -18.72 -6.19 -10.04
N SER A 78 -17.58 -6.83 -9.75
CA SER A 78 -16.69 -6.45 -8.64
C SER A 78 -15.79 -5.25 -8.94
N LYS A 79 -15.75 -4.78 -10.20
CA LYS A 79 -14.91 -3.67 -10.67
C LYS A 79 -15.17 -2.37 -9.89
N ASP A 80 -16.42 -1.98 -9.74
CA ASP A 80 -16.77 -0.70 -9.10
C ASP A 80 -16.45 -0.70 -7.60
N GLY A 81 -16.71 -1.83 -6.92
CA GLY A 81 -16.36 -2.00 -5.50
C GLY A 81 -14.86 -1.92 -5.26
N LEU A 82 -14.07 -2.47 -6.20
CA LEU A 82 -12.63 -2.43 -6.15
C LEU A 82 -12.06 -1.05 -6.45
N VAL A 83 -12.53 -0.37 -7.50
CA VAL A 83 -12.10 1.00 -7.84
C VAL A 83 -12.40 1.94 -6.67
N LYS A 84 -13.54 1.76 -6.00
CA LYS A 84 -13.89 2.50 -4.78
C LYS A 84 -12.91 2.22 -3.63
N THR A 85 -12.55 0.95 -3.43
CA THR A 85 -11.56 0.55 -2.41
C THR A 85 -10.19 1.17 -2.69
N LEU A 86 -9.72 1.11 -3.94
CA LEU A 86 -8.45 1.69 -4.38
C LEU A 86 -8.43 3.23 -4.26
N ARG A 87 -9.53 3.92 -4.59
CA ARG A 87 -9.65 5.38 -4.38
C ARG A 87 -9.62 5.76 -2.91
N ASN A 88 -10.30 5.02 -2.04
CA ASN A 88 -10.26 5.27 -0.60
C ASN A 88 -8.86 5.04 -0.04
N PHE A 89 -8.16 4.03 -0.55
CA PHE A 89 -6.78 3.73 -0.18
C PHE A 89 -5.82 4.84 -0.60
N GLU A 90 -5.90 5.31 -1.85
CA GLU A 90 -5.14 6.46 -2.33
C GLU A 90 -5.34 7.71 -1.46
N LYS A 91 -6.60 8.04 -1.13
CA LYS A 91 -6.91 9.15 -0.21
C LYS A 91 -6.29 8.98 1.16
N LYS A 92 -6.37 7.77 1.72
CA LYS A 92 -5.79 7.44 3.02
C LYS A 92 -4.26 7.53 3.00
N ILE A 93 -3.63 7.14 1.90
CA ILE A 93 -2.18 7.27 1.71
C ILE A 93 -1.77 8.72 1.57
N MET A 94 -2.46 9.51 0.76
CA MET A 94 -2.15 10.94 0.62
C MET A 94 -2.37 11.73 1.92
N ALA A 95 -3.28 11.27 2.78
CA ALA A 95 -3.52 11.84 4.10
C ALA A 95 -2.45 11.46 5.15
N ILE A 96 -1.43 10.68 4.81
CA ILE A 96 -0.42 10.18 5.76
C ILE A 96 0.40 11.29 6.43
N GLY A 97 0.51 12.49 5.85
CA GLY A 97 1.22 13.62 6.48
C GLY A 97 0.34 14.70 7.10
N LEU A 98 -0.97 14.49 7.26
CA LEU A 98 -1.92 15.56 7.63
C LEU A 98 -2.64 15.38 8.98
N ASP A 99 -2.41 14.29 9.71
CA ASP A 99 -2.90 14.17 11.09
C ASP A 99 -2.13 13.09 11.86
N ASP A 100 -1.71 13.41 13.07
CA ASP A 100 -1.14 12.50 14.05
C ASP A 100 -2.05 11.27 14.26
N ASP A 101 -1.59 10.06 13.91
CA ASP A 101 -1.59 8.91 14.85
C ASP A 101 -1.04 7.58 14.31
N LYS A 102 -0.44 6.85 15.25
CA LYS A 102 0.45 5.66 15.18
C LYS A 102 -0.03 4.35 14.56
N HIS A 103 -1.33 4.21 14.27
CA HIS A 103 -1.93 2.92 13.90
C HIS A 103 -2.49 2.88 12.46
N LYS A 104 -2.16 3.90 11.66
CA LYS A 104 -2.79 4.08 10.34
C LYS A 104 -2.40 3.01 9.33
N LEU A 105 -1.15 2.56 9.22
CA LEU A 105 -0.80 1.70 8.08
C LEU A 105 -1.44 0.30 8.13
N ASP A 106 -1.41 -0.42 9.27
CA ASP A 106 -2.13 -1.70 9.40
C ASP A 106 -3.65 -1.52 9.22
N TYR A 107 -4.21 -0.44 9.77
CA TYR A 107 -5.61 -0.08 9.56
C TYR A 107 -5.93 0.24 8.09
N ILE A 108 -4.99 0.87 7.38
CA ILE A 108 -5.07 1.18 5.95
C ILE A 108 -4.95 -0.11 5.13
N ILE A 109 -4.12 -1.07 5.55
CA ILE A 109 -3.80 -2.33 4.83
C ILE A 109 -4.68 -3.52 5.30
N ARG A 110 -5.77 -3.30 6.04
CA ARG A 110 -6.69 -4.36 6.51
C ARG A 110 -6.87 -5.50 5.49
N LYS A 111 -6.93 -6.74 5.99
CA LYS A 111 -6.85 -8.01 5.22
C LYS A 111 -7.70 -8.02 3.93
N GLU A 112 -8.87 -7.40 3.93
CA GLU A 112 -9.76 -7.29 2.76
C GLU A 112 -9.13 -6.55 1.57
N ILE A 113 -8.35 -5.49 1.82
CA ILE A 113 -7.63 -4.73 0.79
C ILE A 113 -6.53 -5.60 0.18
N LEU A 114 -5.74 -6.30 1.01
CA LEU A 114 -4.72 -7.23 0.51
C LEU A 114 -5.32 -8.38 -0.30
N ILE A 115 -6.44 -8.95 0.13
CA ILE A 115 -7.15 -10.00 -0.63
C ILE A 115 -7.60 -9.46 -1.98
N SER A 116 -8.16 -8.25 -2.01
CA SER A 116 -8.66 -7.63 -3.24
C SER A 116 -7.52 -7.35 -4.24
N ILE A 117 -6.37 -6.86 -3.76
CA ILE A 117 -5.20 -6.61 -4.61
C ILE A 117 -4.55 -7.93 -5.06
N SER A 118 -4.50 -8.95 -4.20
CA SER A 118 -4.00 -10.28 -4.58
C SER A 118 -4.87 -10.93 -5.66
N GLY A 119 -6.20 -10.86 -5.52
CA GLY A 119 -7.13 -11.34 -6.54
C GLY A 119 -6.97 -10.64 -7.89
N LEU A 120 -6.65 -9.33 -7.88
CA LEU A 120 -6.28 -8.62 -9.10
C LEU A 120 -4.95 -9.07 -9.68
N GLY A 121 -3.94 -9.32 -8.84
CA GLY A 121 -2.67 -9.87 -9.28
C GLY A 121 -2.89 -11.15 -10.09
N LEU A 122 -3.71 -12.07 -9.55
CA LEU A 122 -4.07 -13.32 -10.21
C LEU A 122 -4.93 -13.14 -11.48
N ALA A 123 -5.73 -12.08 -11.57
CA ALA A 123 -6.59 -11.82 -12.73
C ALA A 123 -5.89 -11.03 -13.85
N LEU A 124 -4.73 -10.42 -13.55
CA LEU A 124 -3.94 -9.60 -14.47
C LEU A 124 -2.66 -10.31 -14.94
N ASP A 125 -2.37 -11.50 -14.43
CA ASP A 125 -1.29 -12.43 -14.85
C ASP A 125 -1.79 -13.36 -15.96
#